data_AF-A0A3B3U080-F1
#
_entry.id   AF-A0A3B3U080-F1
#
_cell.length_a   1.000
_cell.length_b   1.000
_cell.length_c   1.000
_cell.angle_alpha   90.00
_cell.angle_beta   90.00
_cell.angle_gamma   90.00
#
_symmetry.space_group_name_H-M   'P 1'
#
loop_
_entity.id
_entity.type
_entity.pdbx_description
1 polymer ?
#
loop_
_entity_poly.entity_id
_entity_poly.type
_entity_poly.pdbx_seq_one_letter_code
_entity_poly.pdbx_strand_id
1 'polypeptide(L)'
;MSSFWKRSRKTDISFLFYLLGFSLVLIVCLAVCVLHNSNRTMWDTTLQYFRSRSLLTGSDAVQLKWSHAVNSRNALAQALSGPSHMIEADVIMRAHDPMEPIMAHPPDTDSDITLKEWLEKVKMNSKGIKLDFKSLEAVSPSLALLEDLLAEPDRPLWINADVLSGPNGWTAPVDFQAFLSLVSGLPAQTVLSLGWTTGWTVGTNNPGEVSRTLCINDVSSHPVSWPLFTQRRTDLY
;
A
#
# COMPACT_ATOMS: atom_id res chain seq x y z
N MET A 1 -34.41 -41.71 -61.06
CA MET A 1 -34.28 -41.59 -59.60
C MET A 1 -32.80 -41.63 -59.24
N SER A 2 -32.37 -40.87 -58.22
CA SER A 2 -31.00 -40.77 -57.67
C SER A 2 -30.08 -39.69 -58.24
N SER A 3 -30.23 -38.46 -57.74
CA SER A 3 -29.10 -37.56 -57.46
C SER A 3 -29.32 -36.87 -56.10
N PHE A 4 -29.38 -37.70 -55.06
CA PHE A 4 -29.51 -37.23 -53.69
C PHE A 4 -28.11 -37.03 -53.09
N TRP A 5 -27.83 -35.78 -52.72
CA TRP A 5 -26.81 -35.32 -51.77
C TRP A 5 -25.32 -35.53 -52.10
N LYS A 6 -24.69 -34.43 -52.54
CA LYS A 6 -23.29 -34.15 -52.21
C LYS A 6 -23.21 -32.79 -51.53
N ARG A 7 -23.75 -32.71 -50.30
CA ARG A 7 -23.55 -31.54 -49.43
C ARG A 7 -22.05 -31.39 -49.19
N SER A 8 -21.54 -30.18 -49.44
CA SER A 8 -20.11 -29.89 -49.52
C SER A 8 -19.44 -30.05 -48.15
N ARG A 9 -18.74 -31.17 -47.92
CA ARG A 9 -17.92 -31.38 -46.70
C ARG A 9 -16.93 -30.23 -46.40
N LYS A 10 -16.57 -29.43 -47.41
CA LYS A 10 -15.66 -28.28 -47.25
C LYS A 10 -16.30 -27.10 -46.51
N THR A 11 -17.61 -26.87 -46.66
CA THR A 11 -18.30 -25.76 -45.97
C THR A 11 -18.48 -26.06 -44.49
N ASP A 12 -18.74 -27.33 -44.13
CA ASP A 12 -18.92 -27.75 -42.74
C ASP A 12 -17.60 -27.71 -41.95
N ILE A 13 -16.48 -28.11 -42.57
CA ILE A 13 -15.15 -28.01 -41.97
C ILE A 13 -14.74 -26.54 -41.75
N SER A 14 -15.02 -25.67 -42.72
CA SER A 14 -14.74 -24.23 -42.59
C SER A 14 -15.55 -23.61 -41.46
N PHE A 15 -16.83 -23.97 -41.34
CA PHE A 15 -17.71 -23.50 -40.26
C PHE A 15 -17.23 -23.97 -38.87
N LEU A 16 -16.75 -25.21 -38.76
CA LEU A 16 -16.13 -25.72 -37.53
C LEU A 16 -14.86 -24.94 -37.15
N PHE A 17 -13.99 -24.60 -38.12
CA PHE A 17 -12.82 -23.76 -37.86
C PHE A 17 -13.19 -22.34 -37.40
N TYR A 18 -14.25 -21.75 -37.96
CA TYR A 18 -14.77 -20.45 -37.50
C TYR A 18 -15.35 -20.52 -36.08
N LEU A 19 -16.10 -21.56 -35.74
CA LEU A 19 -16.64 -21.77 -34.39
C LEU A 19 -15.53 -21.99 -33.35
N LEU A 20 -14.51 -22.78 -33.69
CA LEU A 20 -13.35 -23.01 -32.83
C LEU A 20 -12.53 -21.73 -32.62
N GLY A 21 -12.31 -20.95 -33.68
CA GLY A 21 -11.63 -19.66 -33.59
C GLY A 21 -12.39 -18.64 -32.74
N PHE A 22 -13.71 -18.54 -32.92
CA PHE A 22 -14.55 -17.66 -32.11
C PHE A 22 -14.58 -18.08 -30.63
N SER A 23 -14.67 -19.39 -30.35
CA SER A 23 -14.63 -19.92 -28.99
C SER A 23 -13.29 -19.62 -28.29
N LEU A 24 -12.16 -19.78 -29.01
CA LEU A 24 -10.83 -19.46 -28.48
C LEU A 24 -10.72 -17.97 -28.15
N VAL A 25 -11.20 -17.08 -29.03
CA VAL A 25 -11.21 -15.63 -28.77
C VAL A 25 -12.07 -15.32 -27.55
N LEU A 26 -13.25 -15.93 -27.41
CA LEU A 26 -14.13 -15.71 -26.26
C LEU A 26 -13.49 -16.17 -24.94
N ILE A 27 -12.82 -17.32 -24.94
CA ILE A 27 -12.09 -17.85 -23.77
C ILE A 27 -10.93 -16.92 -23.40
N VAL A 28 -10.15 -16.45 -24.37
CA VAL A 28 -9.06 -15.49 -24.13
C VAL A 28 -9.62 -14.16 -23.59
N CYS A 29 -10.70 -13.64 -24.17
CA CYS A 29 -11.36 -12.43 -23.68
C CYS A 29 -11.88 -12.61 -22.24
N LEU A 30 -12.50 -13.74 -21.93
CA LEU A 30 -12.97 -14.04 -20.57
C LEU A 30 -11.79 -14.17 -19.59
N ALA A 31 -10.71 -14.84 -19.97
CA ALA A 31 -9.50 -14.94 -19.15
C ALA A 31 -8.87 -13.56 -18.88
N VAL A 32 -8.76 -12.73 -19.90
CA VAL A 32 -8.28 -11.34 -19.77
C VAL A 32 -9.22 -10.52 -18.89
N CYS A 33 -10.55 -10.63 -19.05
CA CYS A 33 -11.52 -9.94 -18.21
C CYS A 33 -11.47 -10.40 -16.75
N VAL A 34 -11.29 -11.69 -16.48
CA VAL A 34 -11.13 -12.23 -15.13
C VAL A 34 -9.82 -11.76 -14.52
N LEU A 35 -8.70 -11.83 -15.24
CA LEU A 35 -7.40 -11.33 -14.76
C LEU A 35 -7.44 -9.81 -14.51
N HIS A 36 -8.07 -9.05 -15.40
CA HIS A 36 -8.26 -7.61 -15.26
C HIS A 36 -9.18 -7.26 -14.10
N ASN A 37 -10.25 -8.02 -13.87
CA ASN A 37 -11.13 -7.83 -12.71
C ASN A 37 -10.44 -8.22 -11.40
N SER A 38 -9.71 -9.35 -11.36
CA SER A 38 -8.90 -9.75 -10.21
C SER A 38 -7.86 -8.68 -9.86
N ASN A 39 -7.19 -8.12 -10.88
CA ASN A 39 -6.31 -6.98 -10.70
C ASN A 39 -7.10 -5.76 -10.21
N ARG A 40 -8.27 -5.42 -10.75
CA ARG A 40 -9.06 -4.27 -10.24
C ARG A 40 -9.58 -4.44 -8.81
N THR A 41 -9.93 -5.65 -8.38
CA THR A 41 -10.32 -5.93 -6.98
C THR A 41 -9.17 -5.75 -5.99
N MET A 42 -7.93 -5.95 -6.42
CA MET A 42 -6.76 -5.86 -5.54
C MET A 42 -6.38 -4.42 -5.16
N TRP A 43 -6.77 -3.41 -5.95
CA TRP A 43 -6.27 -2.03 -5.80
C TRP A 43 -7.05 -1.19 -4.77
N ASP A 44 -8.15 -1.69 -4.24
CA ASP A 44 -8.99 -0.94 -3.29
C ASP A 44 -9.41 -1.75 -2.06
N THR A 45 -8.52 -2.61 -1.56
CA THR A 45 -8.73 -3.39 -0.33
C THR A 45 -8.95 -2.48 0.88
N THR A 46 -8.32 -1.30 0.90
CA THR A 46 -8.49 -0.33 1.99
C THR A 46 -9.91 0.22 2.05
N LEU A 47 -10.49 0.73 0.94
CA LEU A 47 -11.87 1.23 1.00
C LEU A 47 -12.86 0.07 1.14
N GLN A 48 -12.58 -1.09 0.53
CA GLN A 48 -13.42 -2.28 0.70
C GLN A 48 -13.51 -2.72 2.17
N TYR A 49 -12.38 -2.72 2.89
CA TYR A 49 -12.33 -3.05 4.32
C TYR A 49 -13.26 -2.14 5.15
N PHE A 50 -13.18 -0.82 4.96
CA PHE A 50 -14.03 0.12 5.71
C PHE A 50 -15.50 0.09 5.27
N ARG A 51 -15.77 -0.07 3.97
CA ARG A 51 -17.15 -0.16 3.44
C ARG A 51 -17.87 -1.40 3.93
N SER A 52 -17.21 -2.56 3.87
CA SER A 52 -17.80 -3.84 4.34
C SER A 52 -18.20 -3.80 5.81
N ARG A 53 -17.57 -2.91 6.60
CA ARG A 53 -17.86 -2.67 8.02
C ARG A 53 -18.79 -1.47 8.27
N SER A 54 -19.33 -0.85 7.21
CA SER A 54 -20.14 0.37 7.29
C SER A 54 -19.42 1.55 7.97
N LEU A 55 -18.08 1.56 7.96
CA LEU A 55 -17.26 2.63 8.52
C LEU A 55 -16.99 3.75 7.51
N LEU A 56 -17.23 3.49 6.22
CA LEU A 56 -17.09 4.48 5.15
C LEU A 56 -18.30 4.41 4.21
N THR A 57 -18.93 5.56 3.96
CA THR A 57 -20.09 5.69 3.06
C THR A 57 -19.70 6.09 1.64
N GLY A 58 -18.47 6.61 1.45
CA GLY A 58 -17.97 7.14 0.19
C GLY A 58 -17.47 6.14 -0.82
N SER A 59 -17.46 6.55 -2.09
CA SER A 59 -16.90 5.79 -3.21
C SER A 59 -15.41 6.06 -3.47
N ASP A 60 -14.79 7.04 -2.82
CA ASP A 60 -13.40 7.45 -3.08
C ASP A 60 -12.52 7.55 -1.83
N ALA A 61 -11.20 7.51 -2.06
CA ALA A 61 -10.19 7.53 -0.99
C ALA A 61 -10.06 8.90 -0.30
N VAL A 62 -10.58 9.97 -0.91
CA VAL A 62 -10.61 11.32 -0.33
C VAL A 62 -11.40 11.36 0.99
N GLN A 63 -12.34 10.43 1.19
CA GLN A 63 -13.14 10.35 2.41
C GLN A 63 -12.46 9.57 3.54
N LEU A 64 -11.29 8.97 3.30
CA LEU A 64 -10.49 8.41 4.38
C LEU A 64 -9.98 9.54 5.27
N LYS A 65 -10.25 9.42 6.57
CA LYS A 65 -9.76 10.33 7.59
C LYS A 65 -8.50 9.73 8.19
N TRP A 66 -7.49 10.56 8.36
CA TRP A 66 -6.18 10.13 8.82
C TRP A 66 -5.85 10.84 10.13
N SER A 67 -5.27 10.09 11.07
CA SER A 67 -4.49 10.67 12.16
C SER A 67 -3.03 10.50 11.80
N HIS A 68 -2.28 11.61 11.79
CA HIS A 68 -0.88 11.65 11.36
C HIS A 68 0.06 11.81 12.56
N ALA A 69 1.30 11.38 12.39
CA ALA A 69 2.37 11.50 13.39
C ALA A 69 1.94 11.01 14.78
N VAL A 70 1.28 9.85 14.82
CA VAL A 70 0.71 9.27 16.05
C VAL A 70 1.79 8.56 16.86
N ASN A 71 2.73 9.37 17.35
CA ASN A 71 4.04 8.95 17.87
C ASN A 71 4.12 8.91 19.40
N SER A 72 2.99 8.95 20.11
CA SER A 72 2.97 8.90 21.58
C SER A 72 1.74 8.16 22.10
N ARG A 73 1.76 7.71 23.36
CA ARG A 73 0.57 7.11 23.99
C ARG A 73 -0.64 8.02 23.96
N ASN A 74 -0.44 9.31 24.21
CA ASN A 74 -1.53 10.29 24.19
C ASN A 74 -2.09 10.47 22.77
N ALA A 75 -1.23 10.64 21.77
CA ALA A 75 -1.67 10.75 20.38
C ALA A 75 -2.42 9.48 19.94
N LEU A 76 -1.94 8.30 20.33
CA LEU A 76 -2.59 7.03 20.03
C LEU A 76 -3.98 6.95 20.65
N ALA A 77 -4.12 7.29 21.94
CA ALA A 77 -5.42 7.31 22.61
C ALA A 77 -6.43 8.23 21.90
N GLN A 78 -5.97 9.40 21.44
CA GLN A 78 -6.79 10.34 20.68
C GLN A 78 -7.16 9.80 19.29
N ALA A 79 -6.22 9.19 18.56
CA ALA A 79 -6.47 8.62 17.24
C ALA A 79 -7.45 7.44 17.29
N LEU A 80 -7.35 6.60 18.34
CA LEU A 80 -8.22 5.44 18.54
C LEU A 80 -9.66 5.84 18.87
N SER A 81 -9.84 6.85 19.72
CA SER A 81 -11.17 7.38 20.08
C SER A 81 -11.76 8.34 19.03
N GLY A 82 -10.91 8.91 18.17
CA GLY A 82 -11.30 9.86 17.15
C GLY A 82 -11.97 9.24 15.92
N PRO A 83 -12.41 10.08 14.96
CA PRO A 83 -13.14 9.66 13.77
C PRO A 83 -12.25 9.18 12.62
N SER A 84 -10.94 9.02 12.82
CA SER A 84 -10.01 8.58 11.78
C SER A 84 -10.30 7.14 11.34
N HIS A 85 -10.02 6.82 10.08
CA HIS A 85 -10.06 5.45 9.56
C HIS A 85 -8.66 4.83 9.61
N MET A 86 -7.66 5.65 9.23
CA MET A 86 -6.26 5.26 9.17
C MET A 86 -5.45 6.01 10.23
N ILE A 87 -4.47 5.32 10.80
CA ILE A 87 -3.51 5.89 11.74
C ILE A 87 -2.11 5.74 11.14
N GLU A 88 -1.44 6.87 10.96
CA GLU A 88 -0.07 6.93 10.47
C GLU A 88 0.86 7.30 11.63
N ALA A 89 1.98 6.59 11.72
CA ALA A 89 3.00 6.82 12.73
C ALA A 89 4.40 6.55 12.19
N ASP A 90 5.36 7.33 12.66
CA ASP A 90 6.75 7.26 12.28
C ASP A 90 7.47 6.20 13.10
N VAL A 91 8.28 5.37 12.45
CA VAL A 91 9.00 4.27 13.09
C VAL A 91 10.51 4.46 12.95
N ILE A 92 11.20 4.44 14.08
CA ILE A 92 12.66 4.39 14.18
C ILE A 92 13.10 3.25 15.08
N MET A 93 14.38 2.91 14.99
CA MET A 93 15.05 2.06 15.96
C MET A 93 15.50 2.89 17.15
N ARG A 94 15.14 2.51 18.38
CA ARG A 94 15.57 3.20 19.60
C ARG A 94 17.11 3.23 19.68
N ALA A 95 17.66 4.39 20.01
CA ALA A 95 19.11 4.61 20.02
C ALA A 95 19.85 4.01 21.23
N HIS A 96 19.12 3.47 22.21
CA HIS A 96 19.66 2.92 23.46
C HIS A 96 18.96 1.61 23.84
N ASP A 97 19.53 0.89 24.81
CA ASP A 97 19.01 -0.39 25.29
C ASP A 97 17.66 -0.22 26.03
N PRO A 98 16.64 -1.05 25.76
CA PRO A 98 16.63 -2.11 24.75
C PRO A 98 16.53 -1.57 23.33
N MET A 99 17.39 -2.05 22.42
CA MET A 99 17.30 -1.71 21.00
C MET A 99 16.02 -2.31 20.40
N GLU A 100 14.95 -1.51 20.27
CA GLU A 100 13.65 -1.93 19.73
C GLU A 100 12.96 -0.84 18.87
N PRO A 101 12.00 -1.20 18.00
CA PRO A 101 11.23 -0.22 17.24
C PRO A 101 10.30 0.60 18.12
N ILE A 102 10.31 1.91 17.90
CA ILE A 102 9.53 2.89 18.67
C ILE A 102 8.81 3.84 17.73
N MET A 103 7.74 4.46 18.23
CA MET A 103 6.98 5.44 17.46
C MET A 103 7.59 6.83 17.64
N ALA A 104 8.46 7.24 16.74
CA ALA A 104 9.14 8.53 16.83
C ALA A 104 9.58 9.03 15.45
N HIS A 105 9.67 10.36 15.33
CA HIS A 105 10.18 11.04 14.15
C HIS A 105 11.46 11.79 14.52
N PRO A 106 12.55 11.67 13.74
CA PRO A 106 13.77 12.47 13.98
C PRO A 106 13.47 13.98 14.11
N PRO A 107 14.14 14.73 15.01
CA PRO A 107 15.36 14.36 15.71
C PRO A 107 15.15 13.53 16.99
N ASP A 108 13.91 13.17 17.32
CA ASP A 108 13.65 12.31 18.46
C ASP A 108 14.33 10.95 18.26
N THR A 109 15.01 10.48 19.30
CA THR A 109 15.71 9.18 19.33
C THR A 109 15.06 8.20 20.30
N ASP A 110 13.98 8.65 20.95
CA ASP A 110 13.19 7.94 21.92
C ASP A 110 11.70 8.35 21.79
N SER A 111 10.82 7.49 22.28
CA SER A 111 9.39 7.73 22.42
C SER A 111 8.90 7.11 23.72
N ASP A 112 7.82 7.71 24.24
CA ASP A 112 7.13 7.11 25.36
C ASP A 112 6.52 5.76 24.96
N ILE A 113 6.18 5.51 23.69
CA ILE A 113 5.53 4.27 23.24
C ILE A 113 6.38 3.44 22.26
N THR A 114 6.45 2.13 22.50
CA THR A 114 7.10 1.19 21.57
C THR A 114 6.13 0.81 20.43
N LEU A 115 6.65 0.35 19.29
CA LEU A 115 5.79 -0.18 18.22
C LEU A 115 4.95 -1.36 18.72
N LYS A 116 5.52 -2.23 19.55
CA LYS A 116 4.80 -3.37 20.14
C LYS A 116 3.60 -2.90 20.96
N GLU A 117 3.80 -1.96 21.89
CA GLU A 117 2.71 -1.39 22.69
C GLU A 117 1.65 -0.71 21.81
N TRP A 118 2.08 0.00 20.77
CA TRP A 118 1.21 0.67 19.83
C TRP A 118 0.33 -0.33 19.05
N LEU A 119 0.93 -1.40 18.52
CA LEU A 119 0.22 -2.45 17.77
C LEU A 119 -0.79 -3.18 18.65
N GLU A 120 -0.47 -3.48 19.91
CA GLU A 120 -1.41 -4.11 20.85
C GLU A 120 -2.66 -3.27 21.07
N LYS A 121 -2.52 -1.93 21.13
CA LYS A 121 -3.67 -1.04 21.23
C LYS A 121 -4.45 -0.99 19.93
N VAL A 122 -3.75 -0.88 18.80
CA VAL A 122 -4.38 -0.78 17.48
C VAL A 122 -5.11 -2.07 17.10
N LYS A 123 -4.61 -3.24 17.51
CA LYS A 123 -5.26 -4.54 17.31
C LYS A 123 -6.69 -4.57 17.84
N MET A 124 -6.98 -3.84 18.92
CA MET A 124 -8.27 -3.82 19.61
C MET A 124 -9.35 -2.95 18.92
N ASN A 125 -9.06 -2.39 17.75
CA ASN A 125 -9.97 -1.54 16.98
C ASN A 125 -9.89 -1.82 15.47
N SER A 126 -10.90 -1.35 14.74
CA SER A 126 -11.03 -1.52 13.29
C SER A 126 -10.34 -0.40 12.49
N LYS A 127 -9.18 0.09 12.94
CA LYS A 127 -8.42 1.12 12.21
C LYS A 127 -7.39 0.46 11.31
N GLY A 128 -7.21 0.98 10.11
CA GLY A 128 -6.06 0.66 9.28
C GLY A 128 -4.82 1.42 9.76
N ILE A 129 -3.63 0.94 9.39
CA ILE A 129 -2.37 1.56 9.81
C ILE A 129 -1.46 1.88 8.65
N LYS A 130 -0.64 2.91 8.83
CA LYS A 130 0.50 3.24 7.99
C LYS A 130 1.75 3.38 8.86
N LEU A 131 2.73 2.52 8.67
CA LEU A 131 4.03 2.61 9.34
C LEU A 131 5.01 3.35 8.43
N ASP A 132 5.46 4.52 8.87
CA ASP A 132 6.41 5.38 8.15
C ASP A 132 7.84 5.17 8.67
N PHE A 133 8.59 4.29 8.01
CA PHE A 133 9.96 3.97 8.38
C PHE A 133 10.92 5.09 8.02
N LYS A 134 11.61 5.63 9.03
CA LYS A 134 12.68 6.63 8.82
C LYS A 134 14.08 6.04 8.70
N SER A 135 14.21 4.74 8.96
CA SER A 135 15.48 4.03 8.99
C SER A 135 15.28 2.56 8.63
N LEU A 136 16.21 2.00 7.84
CA LEU A 136 16.13 0.61 7.39
C LEU A 136 16.26 -0.38 8.56
N GLU A 137 17.04 -0.04 9.59
CA GLU A 137 17.27 -0.89 10.75
C GLU A 137 15.99 -1.24 11.52
N ALA A 138 14.99 -0.36 11.46
CA ALA A 138 13.71 -0.56 12.14
C ALA A 138 12.76 -1.49 11.37
N VAL A 139 12.98 -1.72 10.07
CA VAL A 139 12.01 -2.42 9.21
C VAL A 139 11.85 -3.87 9.65
N SER A 140 12.92 -4.67 9.61
CA SER A 140 12.83 -6.11 9.90
C SER A 140 12.30 -6.40 11.33
N PRO A 141 12.79 -5.75 12.40
CA PRO A 141 12.23 -5.94 13.74
C PRO A 141 10.76 -5.53 13.85
N SER A 142 10.33 -4.52 13.09
CA SER A 142 8.93 -4.09 13.06
C SER A 142 8.02 -5.08 12.36
N LEU A 143 8.46 -5.64 11.23
CA LEU A 143 7.66 -6.63 10.50
C LEU A 143 7.44 -7.91 11.31
N ALA A 144 8.43 -8.31 12.13
CA ALA A 144 8.29 -9.44 13.05
C ALA A 144 7.20 -9.22 14.13
N LEU A 145 6.84 -7.97 14.43
CA LEU A 145 5.79 -7.63 15.39
C LEU A 145 4.39 -7.58 14.76
N LEU A 146 4.28 -7.65 13.42
CA LEU A 146 3.00 -7.53 12.72
C LEU A 146 2.18 -8.83 12.68
N GLU A 147 2.73 -9.98 13.07
CA GLU A 147 2.08 -11.29 12.95
C GLU A 147 0.63 -11.30 13.45
N ASP A 148 0.39 -10.76 14.65
CA ASP A 148 -0.92 -10.70 15.28
C ASP A 148 -1.90 -9.75 14.59
N LEU A 149 -1.39 -8.66 14.00
CA LEU A 149 -2.22 -7.71 13.25
C LEU A 149 -2.65 -8.32 11.91
N LEU A 150 -1.75 -9.07 11.28
CA LEU A 150 -1.98 -9.75 10.01
C LEU A 150 -2.93 -10.95 10.12
N ALA A 151 -3.27 -11.37 11.34
CA ALA A 151 -4.27 -12.41 11.59
C ALA A 151 -5.69 -11.95 11.24
N GLU A 152 -5.99 -10.65 11.21
CA GLU A 152 -7.25 -10.12 10.69
C GLU A 152 -7.16 -9.96 9.16
N PRO A 153 -7.89 -10.76 8.36
CA PRO A 153 -7.84 -10.66 6.91
C PRO A 153 -8.26 -9.27 6.42
N ASP A 154 -7.61 -8.83 5.35
CA ASP A 154 -7.89 -7.58 4.63
C ASP A 154 -7.74 -6.29 5.45
N ARG A 155 -7.24 -6.38 6.69
CA ARG A 155 -6.97 -5.18 7.49
C ARG A 155 -5.98 -4.27 6.77
N PRO A 156 -6.28 -2.97 6.59
CA PRO A 156 -5.42 -2.10 5.81
C PRO A 156 -4.07 -1.91 6.51
N LEU A 157 -3.01 -2.37 5.84
CA LEU A 157 -1.62 -2.18 6.24
C LEU A 157 -0.90 -1.44 5.12
N TRP A 158 -0.37 -0.27 5.46
CA TRP A 158 0.44 0.56 4.58
C TRP A 158 1.85 0.63 5.15
N ILE A 159 2.85 0.41 4.30
CA ILE A 159 4.27 0.45 4.67
C ILE A 159 4.92 1.57 3.87
N ASN A 160 5.49 2.54 4.56
CA ASN A 160 6.04 3.75 3.95
C ASN A 160 7.52 3.89 4.23
N ALA A 161 8.23 4.42 3.23
CA ALA A 161 9.59 4.90 3.38
C ALA A 161 9.91 5.93 2.29
N ASP A 162 10.74 6.90 2.64
CA ASP A 162 11.35 7.81 1.68
C ASP A 162 12.57 7.13 1.06
N VAL A 163 12.36 6.51 -0.10
CA VAL A 163 13.37 5.67 -0.80
C VAL A 163 14.06 6.40 -1.94
N LEU A 164 13.58 7.60 -2.29
CA LEU A 164 14.18 8.47 -3.29
C LEU A 164 14.76 9.72 -2.62
N SER A 165 15.84 10.27 -3.17
CA SER A 165 16.27 11.62 -2.78
C SER A 165 15.30 12.64 -3.36
N GLY A 166 14.73 13.49 -2.53
CA GLY A 166 13.96 14.64 -3.00
C GLY A 166 14.74 15.96 -2.90
N PRO A 167 14.16 17.06 -3.42
CA PRO A 167 14.84 18.35 -3.44
C PRO A 167 15.16 18.84 -2.02
N ASN A 168 16.38 19.35 -1.85
CA ASN A 168 16.93 19.86 -0.58
C ASN A 168 17.00 18.83 0.56
N GLY A 169 16.80 17.53 0.32
CA GLY A 169 16.88 16.50 1.35
C GLY A 169 18.28 16.39 1.95
N TRP A 170 18.43 16.79 3.22
CA TRP A 170 19.68 16.63 3.98
C TRP A 170 19.82 15.21 4.58
N THR A 171 18.70 14.50 4.70
CA THR A 171 18.64 13.12 5.18
C THR A 171 18.83 12.16 4.01
N ALA A 172 19.68 11.15 4.20
CA ALA A 172 19.84 10.07 3.23
C ALA A 172 18.53 9.28 3.11
N PRO A 173 18.07 8.95 1.89
CA PRO A 173 16.91 8.09 1.71
C PRO A 173 17.20 6.68 2.21
N VAL A 174 16.13 5.95 2.54
CA VAL A 174 16.19 4.52 2.82
C VAL A 174 16.61 3.80 1.54
N ASP A 175 17.53 2.82 1.65
CA ASP A 175 17.94 2.02 0.50
C ASP A 175 16.75 1.27 -0.09
N PHE A 176 16.40 1.61 -1.34
CA PHE A 176 15.22 1.10 -2.00
C PHE A 176 15.22 -0.42 -2.20
N GLN A 177 16.35 -0.99 -2.62
CA GLN A 177 16.44 -2.42 -2.94
C GLN A 177 16.42 -3.28 -1.68
N ALA A 178 17.13 -2.83 -0.64
CA ALA A 178 17.09 -3.47 0.66
C ALA A 178 15.71 -3.38 1.28
N PHE A 179 15.05 -2.21 1.21
CA PHE A 179 13.69 -2.02 1.69
C PHE A 179 12.69 -2.96 1.00
N LEU A 180 12.69 -3.01 -0.34
CA LEU A 180 11.82 -3.93 -1.09
C LEU A 180 12.06 -5.39 -0.72
N SER A 181 13.33 -5.78 -0.56
CA SER A 181 13.67 -7.15 -0.17
C SER A 181 13.07 -7.50 1.19
N LEU A 182 13.11 -6.58 2.16
CA LEU A 182 12.56 -6.80 3.50
C LEU A 182 11.02 -6.87 3.51
N VAL A 183 10.33 -6.06 2.73
CA VAL A 183 8.85 -6.03 2.71
C VAL A 183 8.22 -7.05 1.76
N SER A 184 9.02 -7.73 0.93
CA SER A 184 8.55 -8.69 -0.07
C SER A 184 7.73 -9.86 0.51
N GLY A 185 7.98 -10.23 1.77
CA GLY A 185 7.25 -11.30 2.47
C GLY A 185 5.89 -10.89 3.04
N LEU A 186 5.51 -9.62 2.97
CA LEU A 186 4.22 -9.14 3.47
C LEU A 186 3.05 -9.60 2.59
N PRO A 187 1.82 -9.69 3.13
CA PRO A 187 0.65 -10.05 2.33
C PRO A 187 0.49 -9.17 1.10
N ALA A 188 0.07 -9.75 -0.03
CA ALA A 188 0.02 -9.09 -1.33
C ALA A 188 -0.86 -7.82 -1.35
N GLN A 189 -1.85 -7.73 -0.45
CA GLN A 189 -2.71 -6.57 -0.28
C GLN A 189 -2.07 -5.41 0.49
N THR A 190 -0.87 -5.60 1.06
CA THR A 190 -0.12 -4.54 1.75
C THR A 190 0.23 -3.44 0.76
N VAL A 191 -0.10 -2.19 1.08
CA VAL A 191 0.21 -1.05 0.22
C VAL A 191 1.60 -0.53 0.55
N LEU A 192 2.48 -0.43 -0.45
CA LEU A 192 3.74 0.30 -0.32
C LEU A 192 3.49 1.77 -0.67
N SER A 193 3.63 2.66 0.31
CA SER A 193 3.53 4.10 0.15
C SER A 193 4.95 4.66 0.06
N LEU A 194 5.51 4.75 -1.13
CA LEU A 194 6.90 5.17 -1.31
C LEU A 194 6.98 6.67 -1.52
N GLY A 195 8.06 7.28 -1.02
CA GLY A 195 8.25 8.72 -1.03
C GLY A 195 9.66 9.15 -1.40
N TRP A 196 9.93 10.44 -1.19
CA TRP A 196 11.23 11.06 -1.38
C TRP A 196 11.58 11.89 -0.16
N THR A 197 12.86 11.88 0.22
CA THR A 197 13.33 12.72 1.33
C THR A 197 13.10 14.19 1.00
N THR A 198 12.58 14.96 1.94
CA THR A 198 12.37 16.39 1.73
C THR A 198 13.17 17.20 2.74
N GLY A 199 13.95 18.16 2.26
CA GLY A 199 14.37 19.30 3.08
C GLY A 199 13.38 20.42 2.84
N TRP A 200 12.22 20.33 3.49
CA TRP A 200 11.22 21.37 3.33
C TRP A 200 11.73 22.66 3.95
N THR A 201 11.85 23.71 3.13
CA THR A 201 11.99 25.10 3.57
C THR A 201 10.84 25.89 2.96
N VAL A 202 10.30 26.86 3.71
CA VAL A 202 9.21 27.71 3.23
C VAL A 202 9.66 28.43 1.95
N GLY A 203 8.96 28.21 0.84
CA GLY A 203 9.12 29.01 -0.39
C GLY A 203 9.85 28.36 -1.57
N THR A 204 10.27 27.09 -1.52
CA THR A 204 10.93 26.44 -2.68
C THR A 204 9.99 25.52 -3.46
N ASN A 205 9.91 25.71 -4.78
CA ASN A 205 9.26 24.79 -5.71
C ASN A 205 10.14 23.54 -5.90
N ASN A 206 9.56 22.36 -5.70
CA ASN A 206 10.26 21.08 -5.68
C ASN A 206 9.79 20.20 -6.86
N PRO A 207 10.55 20.10 -7.97
CA PRO A 207 10.20 19.18 -9.05
C PRO A 207 10.54 17.74 -8.64
N GLY A 208 9.54 16.88 -8.45
CA GLY A 208 9.75 15.44 -8.23
C GLY A 208 10.19 14.72 -9.51
N GLU A 209 11.12 13.77 -9.40
CA GLU A 209 11.60 12.98 -10.53
C GLU A 209 10.58 11.89 -10.95
N VAL A 210 9.65 12.25 -11.83
CA VAL A 210 8.59 11.37 -12.37
C VAL A 210 9.15 10.06 -12.98
N SER A 211 10.37 10.10 -13.55
CA SER A 211 10.97 8.97 -14.26
C SER A 211 11.26 7.75 -13.35
N ARG A 212 11.72 7.95 -12.10
CA ARG A 212 12.03 6.83 -11.19
C ARG A 212 10.78 6.14 -10.64
N THR A 213 9.70 6.89 -10.50
CA THR A 213 8.40 6.42 -9.99
C THR A 213 7.84 5.28 -10.85
N LEU A 214 7.99 5.40 -12.18
CA LEU A 214 7.51 4.41 -13.15
C LEU A 214 8.26 3.08 -13.03
N CYS A 215 9.60 3.11 -12.93
CA CYS A 215 10.40 1.89 -12.81
C CYS A 215 10.11 1.11 -11.52
N ILE A 216 9.74 1.80 -10.44
CA ILE A 216 9.46 1.17 -9.16
C ILE A 216 8.12 0.43 -9.18
N ASN A 217 7.11 1.01 -9.84
CA ASN A 217 5.80 0.38 -9.96
C ASN A 217 5.87 -0.95 -10.75
N ASP A 218 6.80 -1.07 -11.70
CA ASP A 218 6.95 -2.26 -12.54
C ASP A 218 7.66 -3.43 -11.83
N VAL A 219 8.35 -3.19 -10.71
CA VAL A 219 9.18 -4.19 -10.01
C VAL A 219 8.51 -4.69 -8.72
N SER A 220 7.54 -3.95 -8.18
CA SER A 220 6.87 -4.30 -6.93
C SER A 220 5.79 -5.37 -7.13
N SER A 221 5.79 -6.40 -6.27
CA SER A 221 4.67 -7.36 -6.13
C SER A 221 3.47 -6.80 -5.37
N HIS A 222 3.64 -5.66 -4.70
CA HIS A 222 2.64 -4.98 -3.87
C HIS A 222 2.09 -3.74 -4.57
N PRO A 223 0.83 -3.34 -4.32
CA PRO A 223 0.30 -2.06 -4.75
C PRO A 223 1.20 -0.91 -4.27
N VAL A 224 1.68 -0.08 -5.21
CA VAL A 224 2.51 1.09 -4.90
C VAL A 224 1.66 2.36 -5.01
N SER A 225 1.71 3.17 -3.96
CA SER A 225 1.18 4.53 -3.96
C SER A 225 2.31 5.54 -3.76
N TRP A 226 2.17 6.69 -4.39
CA TRP A 226 3.08 7.83 -4.26
C TRP A 226 2.26 9.02 -3.76
N PRO A 227 2.77 9.80 -2.80
CA PRO A 227 2.10 11.02 -2.42
C PRO A 227 2.00 11.93 -3.65
N LEU A 228 0.78 12.28 -4.06
CA LEU A 228 0.62 13.42 -4.96
C LEU A 228 1.17 14.64 -4.22
N PHE A 229 1.89 15.54 -4.89
CA PHE A 229 2.52 16.76 -4.33
C PHE A 229 1.54 17.73 -3.60
N THR A 230 0.29 17.35 -3.39
CA THR A 230 -0.79 18.19 -2.89
C THR A 230 -1.68 17.44 -1.89
N GLN A 231 -1.13 16.97 -0.77
CA GLN A 231 -1.94 16.82 0.44
C GLN A 231 -1.13 17.19 1.69
N ARG A 232 -0.93 18.51 1.81
CA ARG A 232 -0.81 19.31 3.03
C ARG A 232 -0.49 18.55 4.33
N ARG A 233 0.79 18.61 4.72
CA ARG A 233 1.24 18.58 6.13
C ARG A 233 1.01 19.98 6.77
N THR A 234 -0.21 20.53 6.72
CA THR A 234 -0.51 21.90 7.21
C THR A 234 -1.29 21.98 8.51
N ASP A 235 -1.64 20.85 9.13
CA ASP A 235 -2.61 20.86 10.23
C ASP A 235 -1.95 20.47 11.57
N LEU A 236 -0.69 20.88 11.76
CA LEU A 236 -0.01 20.85 13.06
C LEU A 236 0.26 22.29 13.50
N TYR A 237 -0.63 22.82 14.35
CA TYR A 237 -0.28 23.80 15.37
C TYR A 237 -0.09 23.06 16.69
#